data_AF-A0A9R0JZP0-F1
#
_entry.id   AF-A0A9R0JZP0-F1
#
_cell.length_a   1.000
_cell.length_b   1.000
_cell.length_c   1.000
_cell.angle_alpha   90.00
_cell.angle_beta   90.00
_cell.angle_gamma   90.00
#
_symmetry.space_group_name_H-M   'P 1'
#
loop_
_entity.id
_entity.type
_entity.pdbx_description
1 polymer ?
#
loop_
_entity_poly.entity_id
_entity_poly.type
_entity_poly.pdbx_seq_one_letter_code
_entity_poly.pdbx_strand_id
1 'polypeptide(L)'
;MEFRLRLCPRFLLVGFIGLLALEAITMVAGFDYGEAVDKTLLFFEAQRAGKLPYDNRVKWRTDSGMRDGYSQGVDLVGGYYDAGDHVKFGLPMAFSVTMMAWAAIDFSKDVLAANKMDQTLWAIRWGTDYFLKAHTHPNVLWAQVGDGASDHLCWERAEDMTTSRTAYKLDSSNPGSDLAGETAAALAAASLAFRPYNSSYAQQLVQHAEQLFYFADTFRGLYDDSITNAEKYYTSSGYQDELLWAAVWLYRATNKDRYLEYVVQNAASMGGTGWAVREFSWDNKYAGVQVLVSKLLLEGKGGAYASTLKQYQAKADYFACACVQKNNGFDVQLTPGGLVYVRQWNNMQYASSAAFLLAVYSDYLSQAKAVVNCPEGTAQPQDLFNFAKSQADYILGKNPKSMSYLVGYGTNYPKQVHHRGASIASISVHNAYVGCVQGFEEWYHRTSANPNVVHGGLVGGPDNNDEFDDDRSNYEQTEPTISGTAPLVGLFSKLRSSNTYSTPYARNTPKSSYSTPTTYVKKPQNAPKNPYTTPNVPIRFKHSITGTWNDKGQTVYHHTVLVKNMSMKTVRELKLKIENLSGPIYGLIPTGEKNIFQVPPHLRVLLAGGELDFVYIQGGPQAKVSVYSFH
;
A
#
# COMPACT_ATOMS: atom_id res chain seq x y z
N MET A 1 -10.11 -36.97 86.90
CA MET A 1 -10.74 -35.77 87.47
C MET A 1 -10.39 -34.61 86.54
N GLU A 2 -11.43 -33.98 85.99
CA GLU A 2 -11.46 -33.30 84.68
C GLU A 2 -10.40 -32.21 84.47
N PHE A 3 -9.63 -32.33 83.37
CA PHE A 3 -8.83 -31.23 82.81
C PHE A 3 -9.70 -30.45 81.82
N ARG A 4 -10.09 -29.22 82.19
CA ARG A 4 -10.68 -28.24 81.27
C ARG A 4 -9.57 -27.57 80.46
N LEU A 5 -9.49 -27.87 79.16
CA LEU A 5 -8.83 -27.01 78.17
C LEU A 5 -9.91 -26.29 77.36
N ARG A 6 -10.07 -24.99 77.62
CA ARG A 6 -10.80 -24.07 76.76
C ARG A 6 -9.95 -23.83 75.51
N LEU A 7 -10.27 -24.48 74.39
CA LEU A 7 -9.76 -24.06 73.08
C LEU A 7 -10.63 -22.93 72.54
N CYS A 8 -9.96 -21.83 72.18
CA CYS A 8 -10.52 -20.60 71.66
C CYS A 8 -10.91 -20.75 70.17
N PRO A 9 -12.10 -20.33 69.73
CA PRO A 9 -12.51 -20.41 68.32
C PRO A 9 -11.92 -19.20 67.56
N ARG A 10 -10.60 -19.20 67.34
CA ARG A 10 -9.95 -18.20 66.48
C ARG A 10 -8.92 -18.77 65.49
N PHE A 11 -8.77 -20.09 65.42
CA PHE A 11 -7.77 -20.73 64.55
C PHE A 11 -8.34 -21.56 63.38
N LEU A 12 -9.66 -21.57 63.18
CA LEU A 12 -10.29 -22.27 62.05
C LEU A 12 -10.75 -21.36 60.89
N LEU A 13 -10.56 -20.04 60.99
CA LEU A 13 -10.91 -19.08 59.93
C LEU A 13 -9.71 -18.51 59.17
N VAL A 14 -8.48 -18.95 59.48
CA VAL A 14 -7.25 -18.49 58.79
C VAL A 14 -6.79 -19.51 57.73
N GLY A 15 -7.21 -20.77 57.84
CA GLY A 15 -6.91 -21.82 56.86
C GLY A 15 -7.81 -21.84 55.61
N PHE A 16 -9.02 -21.27 55.69
CA PHE A 16 -9.97 -21.23 54.56
C PHE A 16 -9.92 -19.92 53.76
N ILE A 17 -9.31 -18.86 54.29
CA ILE A 17 -9.04 -17.61 53.55
C ILE A 17 -7.69 -17.67 52.84
N GLY A 18 -6.75 -18.51 53.30
CA GLY A 18 -5.46 -18.75 52.64
C GLY A 18 -5.51 -19.68 51.42
N LEU A 19 -6.60 -20.44 51.20
CA LEU A 19 -6.74 -21.37 50.07
C LEU A 19 -7.60 -20.82 48.90
N LEU A 20 -8.21 -19.63 49.07
CA LEU A 20 -8.91 -18.90 48.01
C LEU A 20 -8.10 -17.71 47.46
N ALA A 21 -6.85 -17.56 47.90
CA ALA A 21 -5.91 -16.52 47.47
C ALA A 21 -4.68 -17.09 46.74
N LEU A 22 -4.82 -18.24 46.07
CA LEU A 22 -4.12 -18.46 44.81
C LEU A 22 -5.08 -18.07 43.69
N GLU A 23 -5.37 -16.77 43.58
CA GLU A 23 -5.62 -16.22 42.25
C GLU A 23 -4.36 -16.57 41.47
N ALA A 24 -4.51 -17.46 40.49
CA ALA A 24 -3.53 -17.59 39.45
C ALA A 24 -3.27 -16.17 38.95
N ILE A 25 -2.11 -15.62 39.29
CA ILE A 25 -1.48 -14.58 38.48
C ILE A 25 -1.22 -15.29 37.15
N THR A 26 -2.28 -15.42 36.36
CA THR A 26 -2.16 -15.52 34.93
C THR A 26 -1.54 -14.18 34.58
N MET A 27 -0.21 -14.17 34.47
CA MET A 27 0.41 -13.24 33.55
C MET A 27 -0.38 -13.44 32.26
N VAL A 28 -1.29 -12.51 31.95
CA VAL A 28 -1.89 -12.44 30.63
C VAL A 28 -0.69 -12.25 29.72
N ALA A 29 -0.23 -13.35 29.13
CA ALA A 29 0.85 -13.30 28.18
C ALA A 29 0.38 -12.30 27.12
N GLY A 30 1.13 -11.21 26.95
CA GLY A 30 0.81 -10.22 25.93
C GLY A 30 0.72 -10.91 24.57
N PHE A 31 -0.08 -10.35 23.66
CA PHE A 31 -0.18 -10.86 22.30
C PHE A 31 1.19 -10.85 21.61
N ASP A 32 1.50 -11.93 20.87
CA ASP A 32 2.68 -12.00 20.02
C ASP A 32 2.43 -11.24 18.71
N TYR A 33 2.67 -9.93 18.75
CA TYR A 33 2.58 -9.10 17.55
C TYR A 33 3.57 -9.50 16.44
N GLY A 34 4.63 -10.27 16.76
CA GLY A 34 5.52 -10.86 15.78
C GLY A 34 4.83 -11.92 14.94
N GLU A 35 4.16 -12.85 15.61
CA GLU A 35 3.33 -13.85 14.93
C GLU A 35 2.19 -13.18 14.12
N ALA A 36 1.60 -12.11 14.66
CA ALA A 36 0.54 -11.38 13.99
C ALA A 36 1.02 -10.71 12.68
N VAL A 37 2.17 -10.03 12.67
CA VAL A 37 2.71 -9.44 11.43
C VAL A 37 3.14 -10.50 10.40
N ASP A 38 3.65 -11.65 10.86
CA ASP A 38 4.02 -12.77 9.98
C ASP A 38 2.83 -13.30 9.20
N LYS A 39 1.71 -13.47 9.91
CA LYS A 39 0.44 -13.90 9.32
C LYS A 39 -0.12 -12.80 8.41
N THR A 40 -0.12 -11.55 8.86
CA THR A 40 -0.57 -10.41 8.04
C THR A 40 0.11 -10.40 6.67
N LEU A 41 1.42 -10.65 6.61
CA LEU A 41 2.16 -10.73 5.34
C LEU A 41 1.86 -12.02 4.54
N LEU A 42 1.55 -13.14 5.20
CA LEU A 42 1.07 -14.34 4.52
C LEU A 42 -0.30 -14.14 3.85
N PHE A 43 -1.17 -13.29 4.42
CA PHE A 43 -2.42 -12.93 3.77
C PHE A 43 -2.20 -12.27 2.42
N PHE A 44 -1.29 -11.29 2.34
CA PHE A 44 -0.93 -10.69 1.06
C PHE A 44 -0.38 -11.74 0.07
N GLU A 45 0.43 -12.71 0.51
CA GLU A 45 0.84 -13.81 -0.37
C GLU A 45 -0.35 -14.65 -0.85
N ALA A 46 -1.35 -14.87 0.02
CA ALA A 46 -2.57 -15.59 -0.30
C ALA A 46 -3.52 -14.83 -1.24
N GLN A 47 -3.38 -13.51 -1.36
CA GLN A 47 -4.15 -12.66 -2.27
C GLN A 47 -3.51 -12.45 -3.64
N ARG A 48 -2.29 -12.94 -3.87
CA ARG A 48 -1.56 -12.69 -5.13
C ARG A 48 -2.31 -13.26 -6.34
N ALA A 49 -2.58 -12.44 -7.34
CA ALA A 49 -2.98 -12.88 -8.67
C ALA A 49 -1.75 -13.00 -9.59
N GLY A 50 -1.86 -13.77 -10.68
CA GLY A 50 -0.78 -13.95 -11.64
C GLY A 50 0.16 -15.12 -11.34
N LYS A 51 1.36 -15.06 -11.91
CA LYS A 51 2.41 -16.08 -11.77
C LYS A 51 3.02 -16.01 -10.38
N LEU A 52 2.85 -17.04 -9.56
CA LEU A 52 3.41 -17.09 -8.22
C LEU A 52 4.91 -17.43 -8.26
N PRO A 53 5.72 -16.91 -7.32
CA PRO A 53 7.14 -17.23 -7.25
C PRO A 53 7.35 -18.68 -6.79
N TYR A 54 8.50 -19.27 -7.16
CA TYR A 54 8.81 -20.67 -6.84
C TYR A 54 8.84 -20.96 -5.33
N ASP A 55 9.26 -19.97 -4.54
CA ASP A 55 9.33 -20.03 -3.08
C ASP A 55 8.04 -19.57 -2.38
N ASN A 56 6.91 -19.47 -3.10
CA ASN A 56 5.61 -19.11 -2.55
C ASN A 56 5.29 -19.91 -1.27
N ARG A 57 5.00 -19.22 -0.15
CA ARG A 57 4.79 -19.87 1.16
C ARG A 57 3.37 -20.41 1.30
N VAL A 58 2.40 -19.82 0.60
CA VAL A 58 0.99 -20.23 0.65
C VAL A 58 0.75 -21.39 -0.32
N LYS A 59 1.03 -22.61 0.13
CA LYS A 59 1.09 -23.82 -0.72
C LYS A 59 -0.23 -24.25 -1.34
N TRP A 60 -1.36 -23.77 -0.85
CA TRP A 60 -2.68 -24.04 -1.40
C TRP A 60 -3.05 -23.11 -2.57
N ARG A 61 -2.27 -22.05 -2.83
CA ARG A 61 -2.39 -21.15 -3.98
C ARG A 61 -1.45 -21.55 -5.11
N THR A 62 -1.91 -21.42 -6.36
CA THR A 62 -1.07 -21.55 -7.56
C THR A 62 -1.34 -20.39 -8.55
N ASP A 63 -0.75 -20.48 -9.74
CA ASP A 63 -0.88 -19.44 -10.77
C ASP A 63 -2.35 -19.24 -11.18
N SER A 64 -2.81 -18.00 -11.26
CA SER A 64 -4.18 -17.66 -11.67
C SER A 64 -4.22 -16.31 -12.38
N GLY A 65 -5.31 -15.96 -13.08
CA GLY A 65 -5.40 -14.68 -13.79
C GLY A 65 -4.32 -14.49 -14.88
N MET A 66 -3.81 -15.59 -15.44
CA MET A 66 -2.65 -15.60 -16.35
C MET A 66 -2.92 -14.99 -17.73
N ARG A 67 -4.15 -14.54 -17.98
CA ARG A 67 -4.59 -13.91 -19.24
C ARG A 67 -5.19 -12.52 -19.03
N ASP A 68 -5.05 -11.97 -17.83
CA ASP A 68 -5.56 -10.65 -17.48
C ASP A 68 -5.02 -9.58 -18.46
N GLY A 69 -5.92 -8.85 -19.11
CA GLY A 69 -5.60 -7.81 -20.10
C GLY A 69 -5.29 -8.31 -21.51
N TYR A 70 -5.07 -9.61 -21.73
CA TYR A 70 -4.61 -10.15 -23.01
C TYR A 70 -5.57 -9.84 -24.17
N SER A 71 -6.88 -10.00 -23.95
CA SER A 71 -7.91 -9.70 -24.95
C SER A 71 -7.99 -8.22 -25.34
N GLN A 72 -7.40 -7.34 -24.52
CA GLN A 72 -7.37 -5.89 -24.70
C GLN A 72 -5.98 -5.38 -25.09
N GLY A 73 -5.04 -6.28 -25.42
CA GLY A 73 -3.72 -5.94 -25.93
C GLY A 73 -2.74 -5.42 -24.86
N VAL A 74 -2.98 -5.71 -23.59
CA VAL A 74 -2.13 -5.28 -22.46
C VAL A 74 -1.77 -6.47 -21.56
N ASP A 75 -0.64 -6.40 -20.85
CA ASP A 75 -0.31 -7.37 -19.80
C ASP A 75 -0.75 -6.80 -18.45
N LEU A 76 -1.80 -7.38 -17.86
CA LEU A 76 -2.28 -7.02 -16.53
C LEU A 76 -2.13 -8.19 -15.55
N VAL A 77 -1.30 -9.19 -15.86
CA VAL A 77 -1.03 -10.33 -14.97
C VAL A 77 -0.25 -9.85 -13.74
N GLY A 78 -0.72 -10.23 -12.54
CA GLY A 78 -0.15 -9.78 -11.26
C GLY A 78 -1.18 -9.04 -10.40
N GLY A 79 -0.70 -8.35 -9.36
CA GLY A 79 -1.56 -7.59 -8.44
C GLY A 79 -2.24 -8.48 -7.40
N TYR A 80 -3.21 -7.92 -6.68
CA TYR A 80 -3.92 -8.59 -5.60
C TYR A 80 -5.39 -8.79 -5.94
N TYR A 81 -5.94 -9.95 -5.63
CA TYR A 81 -7.38 -10.09 -5.44
C TYR A 81 -7.79 -9.32 -4.19
N ASP A 82 -8.94 -8.66 -4.27
CA ASP A 82 -9.35 -7.67 -3.27
C ASP A 82 -9.71 -8.31 -1.92
N ALA A 83 -10.59 -9.32 -1.97
CA ALA A 83 -11.21 -9.87 -0.77
C ALA A 83 -11.34 -11.41 -0.86
N GLY A 84 -12.54 -11.95 -0.62
CA GLY A 84 -12.87 -13.35 -0.85
C GLY A 84 -13.12 -13.71 -2.33
N ASP A 85 -13.12 -12.69 -3.19
CA ASP A 85 -13.37 -12.74 -4.62
C ASP A 85 -12.09 -12.74 -5.45
N HIS A 86 -12.25 -12.65 -6.77
CA HIS A 86 -11.11 -12.61 -7.67
C HIS A 86 -11.07 -11.35 -8.54
N VAL A 87 -11.85 -10.33 -8.20
CA VAL A 87 -11.72 -9.02 -8.85
C VAL A 87 -10.49 -8.30 -8.32
N LYS A 88 -9.78 -7.63 -9.22
CA LYS A 88 -8.69 -6.72 -8.88
C LYS A 88 -9.24 -5.31 -8.90
N PHE A 89 -9.82 -4.86 -7.79
CA PHE A 89 -10.29 -3.49 -7.61
C PHE A 89 -9.11 -2.56 -7.35
N GLY A 90 -8.91 -1.56 -8.21
CA GLY A 90 -7.72 -0.70 -8.16
C GLY A 90 -7.66 0.19 -6.92
N LEU A 91 -8.79 0.76 -6.50
CA LEU A 91 -8.83 1.77 -5.42
C LEU A 91 -8.41 1.19 -4.05
N PRO A 92 -9.06 0.12 -3.54
CA PRO A 92 -8.62 -0.53 -2.30
C PRO A 92 -7.22 -1.14 -2.41
N MET A 93 -6.80 -1.60 -3.59
CA MET A 93 -5.44 -2.11 -3.81
C MET A 93 -4.40 -0.99 -3.69
N ALA A 94 -4.63 0.17 -4.31
CA ALA A 94 -3.74 1.31 -4.25
C ALA A 94 -3.60 1.81 -2.81
N PHE A 95 -4.72 1.97 -2.09
CA PHE A 95 -4.72 2.29 -0.67
C PHE A 95 -3.88 1.29 0.14
N SER A 96 -4.09 -0.02 -0.07
CA SER A 96 -3.35 -1.07 0.65
C SER A 96 -1.84 -0.97 0.44
N VAL A 97 -1.40 -0.68 -0.79
CA VAL A 97 0.02 -0.47 -1.11
C VAL A 97 0.55 0.80 -0.45
N THR A 98 -0.23 1.90 -0.45
CA THR A 98 0.13 3.13 0.26
C THR A 98 0.33 2.87 1.76
N MET A 99 -0.56 2.11 2.40
CA MET A 99 -0.49 1.78 3.82
C MET A 99 0.74 0.92 4.16
N MET A 100 1.02 -0.12 3.38
CA MET A 100 2.23 -0.94 3.56
C MET A 100 3.52 -0.13 3.33
N ALA A 101 3.53 0.76 2.33
CA ALA A 101 4.65 1.66 2.10
C ALA A 101 4.83 2.66 3.24
N TRP A 102 3.74 3.22 3.77
CA TRP A 102 3.79 4.11 4.94
C TRP A 102 4.41 3.40 6.15
N ALA A 103 3.99 2.16 6.41
CA ALA A 103 4.60 1.33 7.45
C ALA A 103 6.12 1.15 7.26
N ALA A 104 6.57 0.84 6.05
CA ALA A 104 8.01 0.66 5.75
C ALA A 104 8.84 1.94 5.95
N ILE A 105 8.21 3.12 5.88
CA ILE A 105 8.88 4.42 6.01
C ILE A 105 8.86 4.90 7.46
N ASP A 106 7.69 5.06 8.07
CA ASP A 106 7.56 5.70 9.39
C ASP A 106 7.76 4.73 10.55
N PHE A 107 7.50 3.44 10.33
CA PHE A 107 7.85 2.36 11.26
C PHE A 107 9.05 1.56 10.79
N SER A 108 9.93 2.14 9.95
CA SER A 108 11.09 1.45 9.36
C SER A 108 11.95 0.73 10.40
N LYS A 109 12.22 1.40 11.55
CA LYS A 109 12.99 0.81 12.65
C LYS A 109 12.29 -0.40 13.26
N ASP A 110 10.97 -0.33 13.40
CA ASP A 110 10.16 -1.38 14.02
C ASP A 110 10.00 -2.58 13.07
N VAL A 111 9.79 -2.33 11.78
CA VAL A 111 9.72 -3.36 10.72
C VAL A 111 11.07 -4.09 10.58
N LEU A 112 12.19 -3.37 10.67
CA LEU A 112 13.54 -3.95 10.70
C LEU A 112 13.77 -4.78 11.98
N ALA A 113 13.37 -4.28 13.15
CA ALA A 113 13.46 -5.01 14.41
C ALA A 113 12.57 -6.27 14.43
N ALA A 114 11.47 -6.26 13.69
CA ALA A 114 10.64 -7.44 13.45
C ALA A 114 11.25 -8.44 12.46
N ASN A 115 12.34 -8.09 11.78
CA ASN A 115 12.92 -8.83 10.66
C ASN A 115 11.88 -9.09 9.56
N LYS A 116 11.09 -8.06 9.22
CA LYS A 116 10.01 -8.13 8.22
C LYS A 116 10.19 -7.22 7.01
N MET A 117 11.25 -6.42 6.97
CA MET A 117 11.45 -5.44 5.90
C MET A 117 11.44 -6.06 4.50
N ASP A 118 12.12 -7.19 4.31
CA ASP A 118 12.14 -7.86 3.00
C ASP A 118 10.74 -8.32 2.58
N GLN A 119 9.99 -8.96 3.47
CA GLN A 119 8.63 -9.42 3.18
C GLN A 119 7.67 -8.24 2.95
N THR A 120 7.80 -7.16 3.73
CA THR A 120 7.01 -5.92 3.54
C THR A 120 7.32 -5.29 2.18
N LEU A 121 8.59 -5.15 1.81
CA LEU A 121 8.98 -4.65 0.48
C LEU A 121 8.50 -5.57 -0.64
N TRP A 122 8.54 -6.89 -0.47
CA TRP A 122 7.99 -7.83 -1.45
C TRP A 122 6.47 -7.70 -1.61
N ALA A 123 5.73 -7.43 -0.53
CA ALA A 123 4.29 -7.17 -0.60
C ALA A 123 4.00 -5.84 -1.33
N ILE A 124 4.72 -4.77 -1.00
CA ILE A 124 4.60 -3.48 -1.71
C ILE A 124 4.93 -3.67 -3.20
N ARG A 125 6.03 -4.37 -3.51
CA ARG A 125 6.49 -4.60 -4.88
C ARG A 125 5.45 -5.32 -5.73
N TRP A 126 4.74 -6.30 -5.16
CA TRP A 126 3.74 -7.06 -5.90
C TRP A 126 2.62 -6.16 -6.44
N GLY A 127 2.18 -5.20 -5.63
CA GLY A 127 1.20 -4.19 -6.02
C GLY A 127 1.79 -3.16 -6.98
N THR A 128 2.99 -2.63 -6.70
CA THR A 128 3.59 -1.61 -7.58
C THR A 128 4.02 -2.13 -8.93
N ASP A 129 4.51 -3.37 -9.05
CA ASP A 129 4.80 -4.00 -10.34
C ASP A 129 3.51 -4.14 -11.18
N TYR A 130 2.37 -4.40 -10.55
CA TYR A 130 1.07 -4.38 -11.23
C TYR A 130 0.66 -2.96 -11.65
N PHE A 131 0.81 -1.95 -10.80
CA PHE A 131 0.50 -0.56 -11.18
C PHE A 131 1.36 -0.03 -12.32
N LEU A 132 2.64 -0.42 -12.38
CA LEU A 132 3.52 -0.07 -13.50
C LEU A 132 3.04 -0.69 -14.83
N LYS A 133 2.51 -1.91 -14.79
CA LYS A 133 1.86 -2.53 -15.96
C LYS A 133 0.54 -1.85 -16.32
N ALA A 134 -0.27 -1.51 -15.32
CA ALA A 134 -1.56 -0.88 -15.48
C ALA A 134 -1.47 0.57 -15.98
N HIS A 135 -0.40 1.29 -15.68
CA HIS A 135 -0.16 2.65 -16.18
C HIS A 135 0.56 2.59 -17.55
N THR A 136 -0.21 2.34 -18.61
CA THR A 136 0.34 2.08 -19.97
C THR A 136 0.74 3.33 -20.74
N HIS A 137 0.12 4.47 -20.43
CA HIS A 137 0.40 5.79 -21.04
C HIS A 137 0.15 6.87 -19.99
N PRO A 138 0.73 8.09 -20.12
CA PRO A 138 0.67 9.11 -19.08
C PRO A 138 -0.72 9.46 -18.54
N ASN A 139 -1.76 9.34 -19.38
CA ASN A 139 -3.16 9.61 -19.03
C ASN A 139 -4.04 8.36 -19.18
N VAL A 140 -3.48 7.16 -18.98
CA VAL A 140 -4.23 5.90 -19.08
C VAL A 140 -3.84 4.96 -17.94
N LEU A 141 -4.81 4.62 -17.09
CA LEU A 141 -4.64 3.68 -15.98
C LEU A 141 -5.66 2.54 -16.09
N TRP A 142 -5.20 1.30 -16.21
CA TRP A 142 -6.05 0.11 -16.09
C TRP A 142 -6.40 -0.13 -14.62
N ALA A 143 -7.62 0.20 -14.27
CA ALA A 143 -8.08 0.45 -12.92
C ALA A 143 -8.82 -0.74 -12.29
N GLN A 144 -9.28 -1.69 -13.11
CA GLN A 144 -9.94 -2.90 -12.63
C GLN A 144 -9.71 -4.07 -13.59
N VAL A 145 -9.60 -5.29 -13.07
CA VAL A 145 -9.66 -6.52 -13.88
C VAL A 145 -10.64 -7.51 -13.28
N GLY A 146 -11.68 -7.83 -14.04
CA GLY A 146 -12.83 -8.59 -13.56
C GLY A 146 -14.11 -7.79 -13.60
N ASP A 147 -15.18 -8.44 -14.03
CA ASP A 147 -16.54 -7.94 -13.84
C ASP A 147 -17.10 -8.48 -12.52
N GLY A 148 -17.34 -7.59 -11.55
CA GLY A 148 -17.75 -7.98 -10.20
C GLY A 148 -19.05 -8.79 -10.17
N ALA A 149 -20.02 -8.46 -11.02
CA ALA A 149 -21.28 -9.19 -11.06
C ALA A 149 -21.07 -10.65 -11.47
N SER A 150 -20.33 -10.89 -12.56
CA SER A 150 -20.03 -12.24 -13.03
C SER A 150 -19.10 -13.01 -12.08
N ASP A 151 -18.15 -12.34 -11.46
CA ASP A 151 -17.22 -12.94 -10.49
C ASP A 151 -17.97 -13.39 -9.22
N HIS A 152 -18.93 -12.58 -8.78
CA HIS A 152 -19.70 -12.84 -7.55
C HIS A 152 -20.86 -13.83 -7.75
N LEU A 153 -21.26 -14.09 -8.99
CA LEU A 153 -22.18 -15.19 -9.34
C LEU A 153 -21.51 -16.57 -9.36
N CYS A 154 -20.19 -16.65 -9.11
CA CYS A 154 -19.43 -17.89 -9.13
C CYS A 154 -18.60 -18.10 -7.86
N TRP A 155 -18.53 -19.34 -7.38
CA TRP A 155 -17.70 -19.73 -6.24
C TRP A 155 -16.59 -20.71 -6.66
N GLU A 156 -15.67 -20.24 -7.50
CA GLU A 156 -14.60 -21.07 -8.08
C GLU A 156 -13.29 -20.89 -7.33
N ARG A 157 -12.28 -21.73 -7.60
CA ARG A 157 -10.89 -21.39 -7.26
C ARG A 157 -10.36 -20.34 -8.22
N ALA A 158 -9.40 -19.52 -7.78
CA ALA A 158 -8.75 -18.55 -8.66
C ALA A 158 -8.13 -19.24 -9.90
N GLU A 159 -7.61 -20.44 -9.70
CA GLU A 159 -6.98 -21.29 -10.69
C GLU A 159 -7.97 -21.87 -11.72
N ASP A 160 -9.24 -22.00 -11.34
CA ASP A 160 -10.33 -22.56 -12.16
C ASP A 160 -11.23 -21.49 -12.78
N MET A 161 -10.92 -20.20 -12.59
CA MET A 161 -11.82 -19.12 -12.98
C MET A 161 -12.24 -19.17 -14.45
N THR A 162 -13.55 -19.12 -14.67
CA THR A 162 -14.15 -18.96 -16.00
C THR A 162 -14.92 -17.65 -16.18
N THR A 163 -14.97 -16.84 -15.12
CA THR A 163 -15.67 -15.55 -15.08
C THR A 163 -15.03 -14.52 -16.00
N SER A 164 -15.80 -13.47 -16.34
CA SER A 164 -15.29 -12.39 -17.19
C SER A 164 -14.15 -11.66 -16.50
N ARG A 165 -12.97 -11.70 -17.13
CA ARG A 165 -11.77 -10.97 -16.71
C ARG A 165 -11.55 -9.70 -17.53
N THR A 166 -12.63 -9.08 -18.00
CA THR A 166 -12.58 -7.78 -18.69
C THR A 166 -11.84 -6.77 -17.82
N ALA A 167 -10.88 -6.07 -18.41
CA ALA A 167 -10.19 -4.97 -17.77
C ALA A 167 -10.89 -3.65 -18.09
N TYR A 168 -10.92 -2.75 -17.11
CA TYR A 168 -11.50 -1.42 -17.24
C TYR A 168 -10.40 -0.40 -16.99
N LYS A 169 -10.45 0.72 -17.71
CA LYS A 169 -9.43 1.75 -17.65
C LYS A 169 -10.03 3.13 -17.43
N LEU A 170 -9.22 4.00 -16.87
CA LEU A 170 -9.42 5.43 -16.84
C LEU A 170 -8.60 6.06 -17.96
N ASP A 171 -9.15 7.09 -18.59
CA ASP A 171 -8.45 7.93 -19.55
C ASP A 171 -8.99 9.36 -19.53
N SER A 172 -8.51 10.23 -20.43
CA SER A 172 -8.94 11.63 -20.48
C SER A 172 -10.44 11.82 -20.77
N SER A 173 -11.12 10.82 -21.33
CA SER A 173 -12.55 10.86 -21.63
C SER A 173 -13.39 10.21 -20.54
N ASN A 174 -12.80 9.27 -19.79
CA ASN A 174 -13.41 8.58 -18.67
C ASN A 174 -12.45 8.69 -17.46
N PRO A 175 -12.41 9.86 -16.80
CA PRO A 175 -11.46 10.14 -15.73
C PRO A 175 -11.79 9.43 -14.41
N GLY A 176 -10.83 9.39 -13.50
CA GLY A 176 -11.00 8.90 -12.12
C GLY A 176 -9.89 9.41 -11.23
N SER A 177 -10.06 10.62 -10.72
CA SER A 177 -9.06 11.38 -9.96
C SER A 177 -8.72 10.76 -8.61
N ASP A 178 -9.73 10.19 -7.97
CA ASP A 178 -9.63 9.37 -6.76
C ASP A 178 -8.66 8.20 -6.99
N LEU A 179 -8.98 7.29 -7.91
CA LEU A 179 -8.16 6.10 -8.16
C LEU A 179 -6.78 6.43 -8.76
N ALA A 180 -6.71 7.35 -9.73
CA ALA A 180 -5.43 7.78 -10.28
C ALA A 180 -4.58 8.49 -9.21
N GLY A 181 -5.21 9.28 -8.34
CA GLY A 181 -4.58 9.94 -7.19
C GLY A 181 -4.06 8.96 -6.15
N GLU A 182 -4.87 8.00 -5.71
CA GLU A 182 -4.44 6.97 -4.75
C GLU A 182 -3.32 6.10 -5.33
N THR A 183 -3.37 5.77 -6.63
CA THR A 183 -2.28 5.04 -7.30
C THR A 183 -1.00 5.88 -7.35
N ALA A 184 -1.11 7.20 -7.59
CA ALA A 184 0.03 8.11 -7.51
C ALA A 184 0.60 8.17 -6.09
N ALA A 185 -0.25 8.23 -5.06
CA ALA A 185 0.15 8.17 -3.65
C ALA A 185 0.89 6.86 -3.32
N ALA A 186 0.35 5.71 -3.75
CA ALA A 186 0.93 4.40 -3.56
C ALA A 186 2.34 4.29 -4.16
N LEU A 187 2.51 4.73 -5.41
CA LEU A 187 3.79 4.73 -6.10
C LEU A 187 4.78 5.73 -5.49
N ALA A 188 4.32 6.93 -5.09
CA ALA A 188 5.16 7.92 -4.42
C ALA A 188 5.64 7.42 -3.04
N ALA A 189 4.74 6.86 -2.23
CA ALA A 189 5.09 6.26 -0.94
C ALA A 189 6.04 5.06 -1.13
N ALA A 190 5.72 4.14 -2.03
CA ALA A 190 6.59 3.00 -2.32
C ALA A 190 7.99 3.43 -2.78
N SER A 191 8.10 4.51 -3.56
CA SER A 191 9.41 5.04 -3.96
C SER A 191 10.29 5.44 -2.77
N LEU A 192 9.71 5.95 -1.68
CA LEU A 192 10.43 6.25 -0.46
C LEU A 192 10.86 4.97 0.25
N ALA A 193 9.97 3.98 0.34
CA ALA A 193 10.27 2.68 0.94
C ALA A 193 11.41 1.96 0.21
N PHE A 194 11.45 2.00 -1.12
CA PHE A 194 12.48 1.36 -1.92
C PHE A 194 13.77 2.17 -2.07
N ARG A 195 13.77 3.48 -1.82
CA ARG A 195 14.95 4.34 -2.05
C ARG A 195 16.26 3.80 -1.43
N PRO A 196 16.28 3.26 -0.20
CA PRO A 196 17.49 2.72 0.40
C PRO A 196 17.95 1.38 -0.21
N TYR A 197 17.06 0.65 -0.87
CA TYR A 197 17.27 -0.75 -1.27
C TYR A 197 17.36 -0.93 -2.80
N ASN A 198 16.68 -0.08 -3.56
CA ASN A 198 16.66 -0.09 -5.03
C ASN A 198 16.29 1.30 -5.56
N SER A 199 17.30 2.17 -5.72
CA SER A 199 17.11 3.55 -6.17
C SER A 199 16.59 3.66 -7.61
N SER A 200 16.96 2.73 -8.50
CA SER A 200 16.47 2.71 -9.89
C SER A 200 14.98 2.44 -9.95
N TYR A 201 14.50 1.45 -9.18
CA TYR A 201 13.08 1.15 -9.08
C TYR A 201 12.33 2.30 -8.42
N ALA A 202 12.86 2.86 -7.33
CA ALA A 202 12.29 4.05 -6.69
C ALA A 202 12.12 5.23 -7.66
N GLN A 203 13.09 5.48 -8.55
CA GLN A 203 12.99 6.54 -9.55
C GLN A 203 11.88 6.26 -10.57
N GLN A 204 11.74 5.01 -11.02
CA GLN A 204 10.66 4.60 -11.92
C GLN A 204 9.29 4.81 -11.26
N LEU A 205 9.14 4.42 -9.98
CA LEU A 205 7.90 4.62 -9.23
C LEU A 205 7.53 6.11 -9.13
N VAL A 206 8.49 7.00 -8.81
CA VAL A 206 8.23 8.45 -8.78
C VAL A 206 7.79 8.96 -10.15
N GLN A 207 8.41 8.52 -11.25
CA GLN A 207 8.02 8.98 -12.59
C GLN A 207 6.57 8.65 -12.92
N HIS A 208 6.13 7.42 -12.66
CA HIS A 208 4.74 7.03 -12.85
C HIS A 208 3.80 7.77 -11.88
N ALA A 209 4.22 7.99 -10.62
CA ALA A 209 3.44 8.76 -9.65
C ALA A 209 3.20 10.21 -10.09
N GLU A 210 4.23 10.91 -10.61
CA GLU A 210 4.09 12.29 -11.08
C GLU A 210 3.16 12.39 -12.30
N GLN A 211 3.21 11.40 -13.21
CA GLN A 211 2.33 11.32 -14.37
C GLN A 211 0.88 11.03 -13.98
N LEU A 212 0.63 10.05 -13.11
CA LEU A 212 -0.72 9.72 -12.64
C LEU A 212 -1.34 10.85 -11.83
N PHE A 213 -0.56 11.56 -11.02
CA PHE A 213 -1.06 12.76 -10.34
C PHE A 213 -1.44 13.86 -11.33
N TYR A 214 -0.60 14.10 -12.35
CA TYR A 214 -0.94 15.06 -13.41
C TYR A 214 -2.23 14.66 -14.15
N PHE A 215 -2.39 13.38 -14.47
CA PHE A 215 -3.61 12.84 -15.07
C PHE A 215 -4.82 13.07 -14.16
N ALA A 216 -4.72 12.70 -12.88
CA ALA A 216 -5.78 12.81 -11.89
C ALA A 216 -6.24 14.27 -11.68
N ASP A 217 -5.31 15.22 -11.60
CA ASP A 217 -5.65 16.63 -11.37
C ASP A 217 -6.17 17.33 -12.64
N THR A 218 -5.64 16.96 -13.82
CA THR A 218 -6.01 17.58 -15.10
C THR A 218 -7.39 17.13 -15.58
N PHE A 219 -7.70 15.84 -15.45
CA PHE A 219 -8.97 15.26 -15.89
C PHE A 219 -9.75 14.80 -14.68
N ARG A 220 -10.62 15.70 -14.17
CA ARG A 220 -11.31 15.47 -12.91
C ARG A 220 -12.60 14.68 -13.06
N GLY A 221 -12.78 13.66 -12.23
CA GLY A 221 -14.00 12.84 -12.15
C GLY A 221 -13.85 11.73 -11.14
N LEU A 222 -14.97 11.12 -10.73
CA LEU A 222 -14.97 9.93 -9.89
C LEU A 222 -14.71 8.71 -10.77
N TYR A 223 -13.88 7.77 -10.30
CA TYR A 223 -13.52 6.61 -11.14
C TYR A 223 -14.70 5.67 -11.39
N ASP A 224 -15.65 5.60 -10.48
CA ASP A 224 -16.83 4.75 -10.55
C ASP A 224 -17.89 5.30 -11.51
N ASP A 225 -17.91 6.61 -11.80
CA ASP A 225 -18.66 7.16 -12.94
C ASP A 225 -18.12 6.63 -14.29
N SER A 226 -16.81 6.40 -14.36
CA SER A 226 -16.10 5.92 -15.56
C SER A 226 -16.09 4.40 -15.67
N ILE A 227 -16.00 3.72 -14.53
CA ILE A 227 -15.99 2.26 -14.39
C ILE A 227 -17.20 1.89 -13.54
N THR A 228 -18.39 1.98 -14.14
CA THR A 228 -19.67 1.73 -13.47
C THR A 228 -19.81 0.32 -12.90
N ASN A 229 -18.94 -0.61 -13.33
CA ASN A 229 -18.82 -1.93 -12.70
C ASN A 229 -18.44 -1.86 -11.22
N ALA A 230 -17.67 -0.85 -10.81
CA ALA A 230 -17.18 -0.67 -9.44
C ALA A 230 -18.22 -0.05 -8.49
N GLU A 231 -19.26 0.62 -9.02
CA GLU A 231 -20.25 1.40 -8.25
C GLU A 231 -20.92 0.60 -7.13
N LYS A 232 -21.11 -0.72 -7.31
CA LYS A 232 -21.78 -1.59 -6.33
C LYS A 232 -20.86 -2.16 -5.26
N TYR A 233 -19.55 -1.90 -5.37
CA TYR A 233 -18.51 -2.53 -4.55
C TYR A 233 -17.67 -1.50 -3.83
N TYR A 234 -17.10 -0.55 -4.58
CA TYR A 234 -16.15 0.44 -4.08
C TYR A 234 -16.53 1.84 -4.58
N THR A 235 -17.75 2.30 -4.28
CA THR A 235 -18.19 3.66 -4.63
C THR A 235 -17.28 4.72 -4.02
N SER A 236 -16.96 5.76 -4.79
CA SER A 236 -16.14 6.87 -4.31
C SER A 236 -16.98 7.95 -3.64
N SER A 237 -16.57 8.43 -2.46
CA SER A 237 -17.23 9.58 -1.81
C SER A 237 -16.72 10.94 -2.28
N GLY A 238 -15.64 10.97 -3.06
CA GLY A 238 -14.97 12.16 -3.54
C GLY A 238 -13.57 11.86 -4.08
N TYR A 239 -12.95 12.84 -4.72
CA TYR A 239 -11.56 12.73 -5.18
C TYR A 239 -10.64 13.82 -4.60
N GLN A 240 -11.21 14.77 -3.86
CA GLN A 240 -10.50 15.95 -3.39
C GLN A 240 -9.43 15.59 -2.38
N ASP A 241 -9.72 14.64 -1.48
CA ASP A 241 -8.78 14.14 -0.51
C ASP A 241 -7.67 13.30 -1.13
N GLU A 242 -7.94 12.51 -2.18
CA GLU A 242 -6.91 11.76 -2.93
C GLU A 242 -5.96 12.70 -3.66
N LEU A 243 -6.45 13.81 -4.21
CA LEU A 243 -5.57 14.80 -4.83
C LEU A 243 -4.65 15.44 -3.79
N LEU A 244 -5.16 15.79 -2.61
CA LEU A 244 -4.33 16.30 -1.50
C LEU A 244 -3.36 15.23 -0.97
N TRP A 245 -3.81 13.98 -0.89
CA TRP A 245 -3.07 12.80 -0.45
C TRP A 245 -1.90 12.47 -1.38
N ALA A 246 -2.17 12.37 -2.68
CA ALA A 246 -1.16 12.16 -3.70
C ALA A 246 -0.13 13.30 -3.70
N ALA A 247 -0.58 14.55 -3.60
CA ALA A 247 0.31 15.70 -3.56
C ALA A 247 1.23 15.68 -2.33
N VAL A 248 0.72 15.39 -1.12
CA VAL A 248 1.58 15.32 0.08
C VAL A 248 2.58 14.16 0.02
N TRP A 249 2.19 13.01 -0.53
CA TRP A 249 3.12 11.89 -0.76
C TRP A 249 4.17 12.21 -1.82
N LEU A 250 3.80 12.87 -2.91
CA LEU A 250 4.72 13.33 -3.94
C LEU A 250 5.69 14.38 -3.41
N TYR A 251 5.23 15.31 -2.56
CA TYR A 251 6.11 16.25 -1.87
C TYR A 251 7.13 15.47 -1.02
N ARG A 252 6.67 14.53 -0.20
CA ARG A 252 7.55 13.71 0.64
C ARG A 252 8.55 12.90 -0.18
N ALA A 253 8.13 12.36 -1.31
CA ALA A 253 8.97 11.57 -2.21
C ALA A 253 10.00 12.43 -2.94
N THR A 254 9.61 13.59 -3.46
CA THR A 254 10.43 14.35 -4.42
C THR A 254 11.12 15.58 -3.83
N ASN A 255 10.63 16.08 -2.69
CA ASN A 255 11.00 17.37 -2.11
C ASN A 255 10.84 18.54 -3.11
N LYS A 256 9.88 18.45 -4.04
CA LYS A 256 9.53 19.53 -4.97
C LYS A 256 8.43 20.40 -4.37
N ASP A 257 8.73 21.67 -4.14
CA ASP A 257 7.84 22.63 -3.44
C ASP A 257 6.46 22.77 -4.09
N ARG A 258 6.36 22.62 -5.42
CA ARG A 258 5.09 22.66 -6.17
C ARG A 258 4.00 21.75 -5.58
N TYR A 259 4.37 20.62 -4.98
CA TYR A 259 3.41 19.69 -4.40
C TYR A 259 2.91 20.15 -3.04
N LEU A 260 3.78 20.72 -2.21
CA LEU A 260 3.35 21.34 -0.96
C LEU A 260 2.52 22.60 -1.23
N GLU A 261 2.92 23.41 -2.22
CA GLU A 261 2.13 24.53 -2.73
C GLU A 261 0.73 24.09 -3.14
N TYR A 262 0.60 23.00 -3.89
CA TYR A 262 -0.69 22.44 -4.28
C TYR A 262 -1.54 22.08 -3.06
N VAL A 263 -0.98 21.38 -2.07
CA VAL A 263 -1.70 21.02 -0.82
C VAL A 263 -2.19 22.27 -0.10
N VAL A 264 -1.34 23.29 0.01
CA VAL A 264 -1.66 24.53 0.74
C VAL A 264 -2.69 25.39 0.00
N GLN A 265 -2.53 25.56 -1.31
CA GLN A 265 -3.41 26.40 -2.13
C GLN A 265 -4.82 25.80 -2.24
N ASN A 266 -4.93 24.48 -2.28
CA ASN A 266 -6.20 23.77 -2.36
C ASN A 266 -6.77 23.38 -0.99
N ALA A 267 -6.10 23.73 0.11
CA ALA A 267 -6.43 23.25 1.44
C ALA A 267 -7.89 23.48 1.85
N ALA A 268 -8.43 24.68 1.58
CA ALA A 268 -9.81 25.02 1.91
C ALA A 268 -10.81 24.51 0.86
N SER A 269 -10.51 24.69 -0.44
CA SER A 269 -11.43 24.34 -1.54
C SER A 269 -11.63 22.83 -1.69
N MET A 270 -10.59 22.05 -1.41
CA MET A 270 -10.63 20.58 -1.36
C MET A 270 -10.91 20.07 0.05
N GLY A 271 -11.27 20.94 1.00
CA GLY A 271 -11.72 20.53 2.32
C GLY A 271 -10.66 19.96 3.28
N GLY A 272 -9.39 19.93 2.89
CA GLY A 272 -8.27 19.48 3.74
C GLY A 272 -8.19 20.18 5.10
N THR A 273 -8.48 21.48 5.16
CA THR A 273 -8.57 22.26 6.41
C THR A 273 -10.00 22.53 6.87
N GLY A 274 -11.00 22.16 6.07
CA GLY A 274 -12.42 22.36 6.36
C GLY A 274 -13.03 21.17 7.10
N TRP A 275 -12.87 19.97 6.55
CA TRP A 275 -13.50 18.75 7.04
C TRP A 275 -12.84 18.24 8.32
N ALA A 276 -13.66 18.07 9.34
CA ALA A 276 -13.32 17.37 10.57
C ALA A 276 -13.91 15.96 10.47
N VAL A 277 -13.07 14.97 10.19
CA VAL A 277 -13.49 13.59 9.93
C VAL A 277 -13.18 12.68 11.12
N ARG A 278 -13.92 11.57 11.22
CA ARG A 278 -13.76 10.55 12.27
C ARG A 278 -13.42 9.17 11.71
N GLU A 279 -13.11 9.12 10.42
CA GLU A 279 -12.69 7.91 9.71
C GLU A 279 -11.45 8.18 8.88
N PHE A 280 -10.74 7.09 8.59
CA PHE A 280 -9.65 7.02 7.61
C PHE A 280 -9.80 5.67 6.91
N SER A 281 -9.83 5.63 5.58
CA SER A 281 -10.15 4.37 4.87
C SER A 281 -9.62 4.37 3.44
N TRP A 282 -9.90 3.29 2.70
CA TRP A 282 -9.65 3.20 1.26
C TRP A 282 -10.44 4.22 0.45
N ASP A 283 -11.46 4.87 1.04
CA ASP A 283 -12.31 5.88 0.42
C ASP A 283 -12.00 7.28 0.96
N ASN A 284 -11.84 7.46 2.29
CA ASN A 284 -11.65 8.78 2.89
C ASN A 284 -10.23 8.98 3.46
N LYS A 285 -9.49 9.95 2.89
CA LYS A 285 -8.05 10.19 3.15
C LYS A 285 -7.81 11.44 3.97
N TYR A 286 -8.84 12.22 4.31
CA TYR A 286 -8.69 13.49 5.01
C TYR A 286 -7.86 13.39 6.29
N ALA A 287 -8.18 12.45 7.19
CA ALA A 287 -7.41 12.25 8.42
C ALA A 287 -5.94 11.90 8.14
N GLY A 288 -5.69 11.06 7.12
CA GLY A 288 -4.34 10.71 6.66
C GLY A 288 -3.55 11.92 6.17
N VAL A 289 -4.14 12.73 5.28
CA VAL A 289 -3.56 13.99 4.78
C VAL A 289 -3.25 14.92 5.94
N GLN A 290 -4.20 15.13 6.83
CA GLN A 290 -4.09 16.04 7.97
C GLN A 290 -2.94 15.63 8.90
N VAL A 291 -2.81 14.34 9.22
CA VAL A 291 -1.69 13.82 10.02
C VAL A 291 -0.35 13.95 9.30
N LEU A 292 -0.27 13.61 8.00
CA LEU A 292 0.97 13.74 7.22
C LEU A 292 1.44 15.19 7.11
N VAL A 293 0.54 16.13 6.84
CA VAL A 293 0.86 17.55 6.76
C VAL A 293 1.31 18.10 8.12
N SER A 294 0.68 17.65 9.20
CA SER A 294 1.05 18.02 10.58
C SER A 294 2.50 17.68 10.91
N LYS A 295 3.03 16.57 10.36
CA LYS A 295 4.45 16.20 10.51
C LYS A 295 5.38 17.33 10.09
N LEU A 296 5.11 17.99 8.96
CA LEU A 296 5.95 19.07 8.44
C LEU A 296 5.99 20.25 9.40
N LEU A 297 4.85 20.60 9.97
CA LEU A 297 4.75 21.65 10.99
C LEU A 297 5.51 21.26 12.26
N LEU A 298 5.29 20.04 12.76
CA LEU A 298 5.93 19.49 13.97
C LEU A 298 7.46 19.38 13.85
N GLU A 299 7.98 19.13 12.64
CA GLU A 299 9.41 19.14 12.35
C GLU A 299 9.99 20.55 12.15
N GLY A 300 9.19 21.61 12.34
CA GLY A 300 9.63 22.99 12.12
C GLY A 300 9.80 23.38 10.66
N LYS A 301 9.29 22.58 9.71
CA LYS A 301 9.39 22.77 8.26
C LYS A 301 8.18 23.50 7.66
N GLY A 302 7.39 24.17 8.48
CA GLY A 302 6.18 24.86 8.02
C GLY A 302 6.45 26.10 7.15
N GLY A 303 7.59 26.77 7.34
CA GLY A 303 7.99 27.94 6.54
C GLY A 303 6.89 28.99 6.37
N ALA A 304 6.72 29.50 5.14
CA ALA A 304 5.67 30.44 4.79
C ALA A 304 4.24 29.85 4.89
N TYR A 305 4.11 28.53 4.92
CA TYR A 305 2.83 27.82 4.93
C TYR A 305 2.35 27.44 6.34
N ALA A 306 3.09 27.81 7.38
CA ALA A 306 2.83 27.38 8.76
C ALA A 306 1.40 27.68 9.25
N SER A 307 0.76 28.76 8.80
CA SER A 307 -0.63 29.09 9.14
C SER A 307 -1.63 28.06 8.60
N THR A 308 -1.48 27.64 7.35
CA THR A 308 -2.33 26.60 6.73
C THR A 308 -2.02 25.23 7.34
N LEU A 309 -0.75 24.89 7.57
CA LEU A 309 -0.40 23.60 8.17
C LEU A 309 -0.93 23.47 9.60
N LYS A 310 -1.02 24.57 10.37
CA LYS A 310 -1.69 24.59 11.67
C LYS A 310 -3.18 24.25 11.59
N GLN A 311 -3.86 24.65 10.52
CA GLN A 311 -5.26 24.27 10.31
C GLN A 311 -5.40 22.78 9.98
N TYR A 312 -4.49 22.20 9.19
CA TYR A 312 -4.42 20.75 9.00
C TYR A 312 -4.19 20.04 10.33
N GLN A 313 -3.27 20.54 11.16
CA GLN A 313 -3.03 20.00 12.50
C GLN A 313 -4.27 20.03 13.38
N ALA A 314 -5.03 21.13 13.36
CA ALA A 314 -6.28 21.19 14.11
C ALA A 314 -7.30 20.09 13.72
N LYS A 315 -7.28 19.64 12.46
CA LYS A 315 -8.14 18.54 12.00
C LYS A 315 -7.55 17.15 12.32
N ALA A 316 -6.24 16.99 12.27
CA ALA A 316 -5.56 15.80 12.78
C ALA A 316 -5.83 15.61 14.29
N ASP A 317 -5.77 16.70 15.05
CA ASP A 317 -6.11 16.74 16.47
C ASP A 317 -7.58 16.38 16.70
N TYR A 318 -8.51 16.90 15.89
CA TYR A 318 -9.92 16.52 15.97
C TYR A 318 -10.14 15.01 15.80
N PHE A 319 -9.53 14.40 14.77
CA PHE A 319 -9.59 12.95 14.56
C PHE A 319 -9.03 12.19 15.77
N ALA A 320 -7.87 12.60 16.28
CA ALA A 320 -7.27 11.99 17.46
C ALA A 320 -8.17 12.09 18.70
N CYS A 321 -8.73 13.26 18.97
CA CYS A 321 -9.65 13.50 20.07
C CYS A 321 -10.92 12.65 19.96
N ALA A 322 -11.48 12.53 18.75
CA ALA A 322 -12.64 11.70 18.49
C ALA A 322 -12.38 10.22 18.77
N CYS A 323 -11.19 9.73 18.41
CA CYS A 323 -10.82 8.35 18.70
C CYS A 323 -10.63 8.11 20.21
N VAL A 324 -9.87 8.97 20.90
CA VAL A 324 -9.58 8.79 22.34
C VAL A 324 -10.73 9.21 23.28
N GLN A 325 -11.93 9.43 22.73
CA GLN A 325 -13.15 9.74 23.48
C GLN A 325 -13.03 11.03 24.32
N LYS A 326 -12.50 12.10 23.71
CA LYS A 326 -12.31 13.41 24.36
C LYS A 326 -12.84 14.58 23.52
N ASN A 327 -13.77 14.32 22.59
CA ASN A 327 -14.20 15.29 21.59
C ASN A 327 -15.56 15.94 21.87
N ASN A 328 -15.99 16.00 23.13
CA ASN A 328 -17.20 16.67 23.59
C ASN A 328 -18.46 16.18 22.86
N GLY A 329 -18.64 14.86 22.78
CA GLY A 329 -19.79 14.21 22.15
C GLY A 329 -19.67 14.05 20.63
N PHE A 330 -18.57 14.48 20.02
CA PHE A 330 -18.24 14.22 18.61
C PHE A 330 -17.23 13.07 18.45
N ASP A 331 -17.31 12.09 19.32
CA ASP A 331 -16.39 10.94 19.33
C ASP A 331 -16.74 9.95 18.21
N VAL A 332 -15.78 9.07 17.89
CA VAL A 332 -16.08 7.88 17.08
C VAL A 332 -16.86 6.90 17.95
N GLN A 333 -17.87 6.25 17.39
CA GLN A 333 -18.62 5.24 18.12
C GLN A 333 -17.71 4.05 18.45
N LEU A 334 -17.83 3.56 19.69
CA LEU A 334 -17.21 2.31 20.12
C LEU A 334 -18.30 1.26 20.41
N THR A 335 -18.02 -0.01 20.13
CA THR A 335 -18.81 -1.13 20.66
C THR A 335 -18.69 -1.20 22.20
N PRO A 336 -19.58 -1.92 22.90
CA PRO A 336 -19.42 -2.18 24.34
C PRO A 336 -18.04 -2.73 24.72
N GLY A 337 -17.42 -3.54 23.86
CA GLY A 337 -16.06 -4.10 24.01
C GLY A 337 -14.93 -3.13 23.65
N GLY A 338 -15.23 -1.92 23.18
CA GLY A 338 -14.25 -0.86 22.90
C GLY A 338 -13.66 -0.86 21.49
N LEU A 339 -14.26 -1.57 20.53
CA LEU A 339 -13.86 -1.54 19.12
C LEU A 339 -14.42 -0.29 18.44
N VAL A 340 -13.60 0.40 17.64
CA VAL A 340 -14.06 1.46 16.73
C VAL A 340 -15.11 0.91 15.78
N TYR A 341 -16.32 1.48 15.78
CA TYR A 341 -17.44 1.05 14.96
C TYR A 341 -17.95 2.20 14.08
N VAL A 342 -17.66 2.13 12.78
CA VAL A 342 -18.03 3.17 11.81
C VAL A 342 -19.21 2.73 10.97
N ARG A 343 -19.20 1.49 10.47
CA ARG A 343 -20.28 0.92 9.66
C ARG A 343 -20.31 -0.60 9.75
N GLN A 344 -21.47 -1.19 9.48
CA GLN A 344 -21.75 -2.61 9.65
C GLN A 344 -20.87 -3.51 8.78
N TRP A 345 -20.78 -3.23 7.48
CA TRP A 345 -20.02 -4.08 6.57
C TRP A 345 -18.51 -3.86 6.74
N ASN A 346 -17.81 -4.94 7.10
CA ASN A 346 -16.36 -5.01 7.13
C ASN A 346 -15.76 -3.88 8.00
N ASN A 347 -16.32 -3.70 9.19
CA ASN A 347 -15.98 -2.61 10.10
C ASN A 347 -14.48 -2.59 10.50
N MET A 348 -13.86 -3.76 10.57
CA MET A 348 -12.46 -3.91 10.99
C MET A 348 -11.45 -3.11 10.16
N GLN A 349 -11.79 -2.75 8.91
CA GLN A 349 -10.94 -1.86 8.11
C GLN A 349 -10.82 -0.45 8.70
N TYR A 350 -11.86 0.09 9.33
CA TYR A 350 -11.84 1.41 9.98
C TYR A 350 -11.10 1.36 11.32
N ALA A 351 -11.27 0.27 12.06
CA ALA A 351 -10.56 0.06 13.30
C ALA A 351 -9.04 -0.08 13.07
N SER A 352 -8.64 -0.87 12.07
CA SER A 352 -7.22 -1.08 11.76
C SER A 352 -6.54 0.18 11.21
N SER A 353 -7.20 0.91 10.31
CA SER A 353 -6.67 2.15 9.73
C SER A 353 -6.59 3.27 10.78
N ALA A 354 -7.60 3.44 11.63
CA ALA A 354 -7.58 4.43 12.71
C ALA A 354 -6.48 4.12 13.71
N ALA A 355 -6.35 2.85 14.13
CA ALA A 355 -5.29 2.43 15.03
C ALA A 355 -3.89 2.68 14.45
N PHE A 356 -3.67 2.34 13.18
CA PHE A 356 -2.41 2.65 12.50
C PHE A 356 -2.14 4.15 12.49
N LEU A 357 -3.13 4.97 12.12
CA LEU A 357 -2.97 6.42 11.96
C LEU A 357 -2.66 7.10 13.30
N LEU A 358 -3.30 6.68 14.39
CA LEU A 358 -3.01 7.17 15.75
C LEU A 358 -1.63 6.75 16.23
N ALA A 359 -1.17 5.54 15.89
CA ALA A 359 0.19 5.11 16.20
C ALA A 359 1.23 5.99 15.47
N VAL A 360 0.97 6.33 14.21
CA VAL A 360 1.82 7.27 13.44
C VAL A 360 1.80 8.66 14.08
N TYR A 361 0.62 9.18 14.40
CA TYR A 361 0.51 10.54 14.93
C TYR A 361 1.13 10.65 16.33
N SER A 362 1.00 9.62 17.16
CA SER A 362 1.71 9.49 18.42
C SER A 362 3.23 9.62 18.25
N ASP A 363 3.83 8.98 17.23
CA ASP A 363 5.27 9.09 16.99
C ASP A 363 5.68 10.50 16.56
N TYR A 364 4.89 11.16 15.71
CA TYR A 364 5.15 12.54 15.29
C TYR A 364 5.11 13.51 16.48
N LEU A 365 4.08 13.40 17.33
CA LEU A 365 3.92 14.22 18.51
C LEU A 365 5.03 13.95 19.54
N SER A 366 5.39 12.69 19.76
CA SER A 366 6.47 12.29 20.68
C SER A 366 7.82 12.87 20.26
N GLN A 367 8.15 12.80 18.97
CA GLN A 367 9.39 13.37 18.42
C GLN A 367 9.44 14.89 18.57
N ALA A 368 8.30 15.56 18.40
CA ALA A 368 8.16 17.00 18.56
C ALA A 368 7.94 17.46 20.02
N LYS A 369 7.81 16.52 20.97
CA LYS A 369 7.42 16.78 22.38
C LYS A 369 6.12 17.59 22.47
N ALA A 370 5.18 17.30 21.57
CA ALA A 370 3.88 17.94 21.46
C ALA A 370 2.78 17.06 22.06
N VAL A 371 1.62 17.67 22.28
CA VAL A 371 0.41 17.03 22.82
C VAL A 371 -0.80 17.44 22.00
N VAL A 372 -1.88 16.67 22.07
CA VAL A 372 -3.17 17.03 21.47
C VAL A 372 -4.04 17.70 22.51
N ASN A 373 -4.57 18.89 22.21
CA ASN A 373 -5.49 19.59 23.10
C ASN A 373 -6.94 19.30 22.68
N CYS A 374 -7.58 18.36 23.37
CA CYS A 374 -8.97 18.01 23.11
C CYS A 374 -9.93 18.86 23.94
N PRO A 375 -11.20 19.00 23.51
CA PRO A 375 -12.25 19.66 24.27
C PRO A 375 -12.38 19.17 25.73
N GLU A 376 -12.24 17.86 25.96
CA GLU A 376 -12.38 17.24 27.29
C GLU A 376 -11.03 16.97 27.97
N GLY A 377 -10.00 17.72 27.59
CA GLY A 377 -8.68 17.69 28.20
C GLY A 377 -7.58 17.20 27.27
N THR A 378 -6.34 17.40 27.69
CA THR A 378 -5.17 17.05 26.88
C THR A 378 -5.05 15.52 26.70
N ALA A 379 -4.69 15.10 25.50
CA ALA A 379 -4.27 13.73 25.20
C ALA A 379 -2.75 13.72 24.92
N GLN A 380 -2.03 12.92 25.68
CA GLN A 380 -0.60 12.69 25.50
C GLN A 380 -0.39 11.77 24.29
N PRO A 381 0.79 11.81 23.64
CA PRO A 381 1.12 10.86 22.57
C PRO A 381 0.90 9.40 23.00
N GLN A 382 1.24 9.08 24.25
CA GLN A 382 1.02 7.75 24.82
C GLN A 382 -0.46 7.35 24.90
N ASP A 383 -1.39 8.30 25.06
CA ASP A 383 -2.83 8.01 25.07
C ASP A 383 -3.30 7.54 23.68
N LEU A 384 -2.82 8.22 22.62
CA LEU A 384 -3.09 7.82 21.23
C LEU A 384 -2.51 6.44 20.94
N PHE A 385 -1.27 6.18 21.37
CA PHE A 385 -0.64 4.87 21.20
C PHE A 385 -1.35 3.76 21.98
N ASN A 386 -1.80 4.04 23.20
CA ASN A 386 -2.56 3.09 24.01
C ASN A 386 -3.91 2.75 23.36
N PHE A 387 -4.58 3.74 22.76
CA PHE A 387 -5.80 3.49 21.99
C PHE A 387 -5.52 2.64 20.74
N ALA A 388 -4.47 2.96 19.97
CA ALA A 388 -4.05 2.13 18.84
C ALA A 388 -3.78 0.67 19.27
N LYS A 389 -3.10 0.49 20.40
CA LYS A 389 -2.86 -0.83 20.99
C LYS A 389 -4.16 -1.51 21.41
N SER A 390 -5.15 -0.80 21.95
CA SER A 390 -6.41 -1.43 22.38
C SER A 390 -7.17 -2.03 21.19
N GLN A 391 -7.15 -1.36 20.03
CA GLN A 391 -7.74 -1.90 18.81
C GLN A 391 -6.97 -3.12 18.29
N ALA A 392 -5.64 -3.08 18.31
CA ALA A 392 -4.81 -4.24 17.97
C ALA A 392 -5.05 -5.43 18.91
N ASP A 393 -5.13 -5.19 20.22
CA ASP A 393 -5.45 -6.20 21.22
C ASP A 393 -6.84 -6.78 20.99
N TYR A 394 -7.84 -5.94 20.66
CA TYR A 394 -9.19 -6.37 20.33
C TYR A 394 -9.17 -7.32 19.13
N ILE A 395 -8.48 -6.96 18.04
CA ILE A 395 -8.32 -7.81 16.84
C ILE A 395 -7.68 -9.17 17.19
N LEU A 396 -6.75 -9.20 18.14
CA LEU A 396 -6.03 -10.41 18.52
C LEU A 396 -6.71 -11.25 19.62
N GLY A 397 -7.85 -10.79 20.15
CA GLY A 397 -8.70 -11.58 21.04
C GLY A 397 -9.06 -10.94 22.38
N LYS A 398 -8.63 -9.70 22.65
CA LYS A 398 -9.07 -8.94 23.84
C LYS A 398 -10.43 -8.28 23.57
N ASN A 399 -11.43 -9.13 23.35
CA ASN A 399 -12.81 -8.74 23.06
C ASN A 399 -13.78 -9.66 23.80
N PRO A 400 -15.08 -9.32 23.86
CA PRO A 400 -16.08 -10.12 24.58
C PRO A 400 -16.17 -11.59 24.14
N LYS A 401 -15.81 -11.91 22.89
CA LYS A 401 -15.80 -13.29 22.36
C LYS A 401 -14.52 -14.06 22.68
N SER A 402 -13.49 -13.41 23.22
CA SER A 402 -12.14 -14.00 23.41
C SER A 402 -11.64 -14.70 22.14
N MET A 403 -11.90 -14.09 20.98
CA MET A 403 -11.65 -14.65 19.65
C MET A 403 -10.77 -13.69 18.85
N SER A 404 -9.71 -14.19 18.20
CA SER A 404 -8.98 -13.37 17.25
C SER A 404 -9.76 -13.22 15.96
N TYR A 405 -9.88 -11.99 15.47
CA TYR A 405 -10.40 -11.68 14.14
C TYR A 405 -9.31 -11.68 13.05
N LEU A 406 -8.07 -11.98 13.42
CA LEU A 406 -6.98 -12.24 12.49
C LEU A 406 -6.89 -13.76 12.24
N VAL A 407 -7.30 -14.21 11.07
CA VAL A 407 -7.44 -15.64 10.78
C VAL A 407 -6.14 -16.40 11.01
N GLY A 408 -6.22 -17.51 11.74
CA GLY A 408 -5.08 -18.36 12.03
C GLY A 408 -4.18 -17.88 13.17
N TYR A 409 -4.49 -16.76 13.84
CA TYR A 409 -3.76 -16.27 15.01
C TYR A 409 -4.39 -16.79 16.32
N GLY A 410 -3.56 -17.25 17.25
CA GLY A 410 -4.03 -17.87 18.49
C GLY A 410 -4.78 -19.20 18.25
N THR A 411 -5.50 -19.65 19.27
CA THR A 411 -6.24 -20.93 19.22
C THR A 411 -7.71 -20.77 18.83
N ASN A 412 -8.29 -19.58 19.06
CA ASN A 412 -9.68 -19.27 18.78
C ASN A 412 -9.78 -18.15 17.72
N TYR A 413 -10.21 -18.49 16.51
CA TYR A 413 -10.33 -17.58 15.36
C TYR A 413 -11.37 -18.12 14.36
N PRO A 414 -11.95 -17.27 13.48
CA PRO A 414 -12.92 -17.67 12.46
C PRO A 414 -12.41 -18.79 11.54
N LYS A 415 -13.25 -19.81 11.34
CA LYS A 415 -12.93 -21.01 10.55
C LYS A 415 -13.73 -21.08 9.26
N GLN A 416 -14.82 -20.35 9.14
CA GLN A 416 -15.72 -20.36 7.98
C GLN A 416 -15.70 -18.99 7.31
N VAL A 417 -14.53 -18.52 6.90
CA VAL A 417 -14.40 -17.19 6.28
C VAL A 417 -14.94 -17.16 4.86
N HIS A 418 -15.59 -16.06 4.48
CA HIS A 418 -16.06 -15.77 3.13
C HIS A 418 -14.89 -15.55 2.17
N HIS A 419 -14.23 -16.63 1.75
CA HIS A 419 -13.07 -16.57 0.86
C HIS A 419 -12.98 -17.82 -0.02
N ARG A 420 -13.07 -17.64 -1.34
CA ARG A 420 -13.13 -18.73 -2.33
C ARG A 420 -11.95 -19.69 -2.24
N GLY A 421 -10.73 -19.17 -2.32
CA GLY A 421 -9.51 -19.97 -2.21
C GLY A 421 -9.31 -20.64 -0.84
N ALA A 422 -9.99 -20.15 0.21
CA ALA A 422 -9.90 -20.73 1.55
C ALA A 422 -10.89 -21.89 1.71
N SER A 423 -12.11 -21.68 1.22
CA SER A 423 -13.27 -22.56 1.38
C SER A 423 -13.28 -23.76 0.44
N ILE A 424 -12.59 -23.69 -0.70
CA ILE A 424 -12.49 -24.79 -1.67
C ILE A 424 -11.15 -25.51 -1.48
N ALA A 425 -11.15 -26.85 -1.46
CA ALA A 425 -9.90 -27.60 -1.35
C ALA A 425 -8.93 -27.21 -2.48
N SER A 426 -7.64 -27.05 -2.15
CA SER A 426 -6.64 -26.59 -3.11
C SER A 426 -6.56 -27.51 -4.34
N ILE A 427 -6.15 -26.96 -5.48
CA ILE A 427 -5.95 -27.73 -6.72
C ILE A 427 -4.93 -28.87 -6.55
N SER A 428 -4.00 -28.73 -5.59
CA SER A 428 -3.01 -29.76 -5.27
C SER A 428 -3.58 -30.95 -4.48
N VAL A 429 -4.69 -30.76 -3.77
CA VAL A 429 -5.38 -31.80 -2.98
C VAL A 429 -6.57 -32.36 -3.76
N HIS A 430 -7.33 -31.49 -4.40
CA HIS A 430 -8.47 -31.84 -5.25
C HIS A 430 -8.23 -31.33 -6.67
N ASN A 431 -7.66 -32.18 -7.52
CA ASN A 431 -7.22 -31.82 -8.87
C ASN A 431 -8.35 -31.65 -9.89
N ALA A 432 -9.56 -32.11 -9.58
CA ALA A 432 -10.71 -31.94 -10.45
C ALA A 432 -11.13 -30.47 -10.45
N TYR A 433 -11.44 -29.95 -11.64
CA TYR A 433 -11.97 -28.61 -11.85
C TYR A 433 -13.23 -28.38 -10.98
N VAL A 434 -13.31 -27.22 -10.33
CA VAL A 434 -14.50 -26.79 -9.56
C VAL A 434 -15.19 -25.66 -10.32
N GLY A 435 -16.35 -25.96 -10.90
CA GLY A 435 -17.10 -24.99 -11.70
C GLY A 435 -17.90 -23.98 -10.87
N CYS A 436 -18.31 -22.90 -11.53
CA CYS A 436 -19.02 -21.74 -10.97
C CYS A 436 -20.11 -22.10 -9.95
N VAL A 437 -21.13 -22.85 -10.39
CA VAL A 437 -22.27 -23.25 -9.56
C VAL A 437 -21.91 -24.41 -8.63
N GLN A 438 -21.08 -25.35 -9.11
CA GLN A 438 -20.61 -26.49 -8.34
C GLN A 438 -19.90 -26.04 -7.05
N GLY A 439 -19.14 -24.94 -7.12
CA GLY A 439 -18.53 -24.31 -5.97
C GLY A 439 -19.50 -23.92 -4.87
N PHE A 440 -20.67 -23.38 -5.24
CA PHE A 440 -21.73 -23.06 -4.30
C PHE A 440 -22.34 -24.32 -3.69
N GLU A 441 -22.70 -25.27 -4.54
CA GLU A 441 -23.37 -26.53 -4.16
C GLU A 441 -22.49 -27.39 -3.24
N GLU A 442 -21.19 -27.49 -3.56
CA GLU A 442 -20.30 -28.41 -2.88
C GLU A 442 -19.48 -27.78 -1.75
N TRP A 443 -19.15 -26.49 -1.82
CA TRP A 443 -18.16 -25.88 -0.91
C TRP A 443 -18.70 -24.70 -0.10
N TYR A 444 -19.40 -23.77 -0.73
CA TYR A 444 -19.85 -22.53 -0.08
C TYR A 444 -20.79 -22.76 1.11
N HIS A 445 -21.70 -23.73 1.02
CA HIS A 445 -22.68 -24.00 2.09
C HIS A 445 -22.20 -25.02 3.13
N ARG A 446 -20.94 -25.47 3.10
CA ARG A 446 -20.43 -26.44 4.08
C ARG A 446 -20.32 -25.80 5.47
N THR A 447 -20.89 -26.44 6.48
CA THR A 447 -20.75 -26.02 7.89
C THR A 447 -19.41 -26.39 8.52
N SER A 448 -18.58 -27.13 7.80
CA SER A 448 -17.21 -27.44 8.22
C SER A 448 -16.30 -26.21 8.04
N ALA A 449 -15.24 -26.16 8.84
CA ALA A 449 -14.14 -25.21 8.63
C ALA A 449 -13.62 -25.23 7.18
N ASN A 450 -13.13 -24.08 6.72
CA ASN A 450 -12.46 -23.93 5.44
C ASN A 450 -11.23 -24.88 5.35
N PRO A 451 -11.06 -25.64 4.26
CA PRO A 451 -9.96 -26.59 4.11
C PRO A 451 -8.58 -25.92 4.08
N ASN A 452 -8.50 -24.67 3.63
CA ASN A 452 -7.26 -23.89 3.66
C ASN A 452 -7.41 -22.73 4.64
N VAL A 453 -6.45 -22.59 5.56
CA VAL A 453 -6.40 -21.44 6.47
C VAL A 453 -5.74 -20.26 5.75
N VAL A 454 -6.52 -19.19 5.55
CA VAL A 454 -6.05 -17.91 5.00
C VAL A 454 -5.41 -17.07 6.11
N HIS A 455 -4.22 -17.51 6.54
CA HIS A 455 -3.48 -16.90 7.65
C HIS A 455 -3.33 -15.38 7.46
N GLY A 456 -3.72 -14.63 8.48
CA GLY A 456 -3.57 -13.18 8.55
C GLY A 456 -4.68 -12.37 7.89
N GLY A 457 -5.67 -13.01 7.27
CA GLY A 457 -6.84 -12.29 6.78
C GLY A 457 -7.57 -11.64 7.95
N LEU A 458 -7.69 -10.31 7.95
CA LEU A 458 -8.52 -9.59 8.91
C LEU A 458 -9.96 -9.64 8.41
N VAL A 459 -10.81 -10.43 9.06
CA VAL A 459 -12.24 -10.51 8.72
C VAL A 459 -12.96 -9.21 9.07
N GLY A 460 -14.18 -9.03 8.53
CA GLY A 460 -15.02 -7.86 8.79
C GLY A 460 -15.30 -7.55 10.27
N GLY A 461 -15.31 -8.58 11.12
CA GLY A 461 -15.41 -8.46 12.57
C GLY A 461 -16.85 -8.46 13.09
N PRO A 462 -17.05 -8.18 14.39
CA PRO A 462 -18.36 -8.25 15.01
C PRO A 462 -19.25 -7.06 14.63
N ASP A 463 -20.53 -7.18 14.95
CA ASP A 463 -21.49 -6.08 14.88
C ASP A 463 -21.25 -5.02 15.98
N ASN A 464 -22.17 -4.05 16.08
CA ASN A 464 -22.08 -2.94 17.04
C ASN A 464 -22.21 -3.35 18.51
N ASN A 465 -22.57 -4.61 18.80
CA ASN A 465 -22.73 -5.16 20.15
C ASN A 465 -21.66 -6.22 20.47
N ASP A 466 -20.58 -6.29 19.68
CA ASP A 466 -19.52 -7.30 19.79
C ASP A 466 -19.99 -8.74 19.49
N GLU A 467 -21.12 -8.90 18.80
CA GLU A 467 -21.61 -10.20 18.37
C GLU A 467 -21.00 -10.59 17.02
N PHE A 468 -20.56 -11.83 16.91
CA PHE A 468 -19.90 -12.37 15.73
C PHE A 468 -20.42 -13.76 15.41
N ASP A 469 -20.76 -13.98 14.15
CA ASP A 469 -21.19 -15.28 13.62
C ASP A 469 -20.19 -15.80 12.59
N ASP A 470 -19.51 -16.90 12.91
CA ASP A 470 -18.52 -17.56 12.04
C ASP A 470 -19.22 -18.40 10.96
N ASP A 471 -19.89 -17.71 10.05
CA ASP A 471 -20.60 -18.26 8.89
C ASP A 471 -20.00 -17.70 7.59
N ARG A 472 -19.67 -18.60 6.66
CA ARG A 472 -19.11 -18.25 5.33
C ARG A 472 -20.06 -17.39 4.51
N SER A 473 -21.35 -17.51 4.75
CA SER A 473 -22.36 -16.71 4.07
C SER A 473 -22.54 -15.32 4.66
N ASN A 474 -22.05 -15.08 5.89
CA ASN A 474 -22.05 -13.78 6.55
C ASN A 474 -20.83 -12.95 6.10
N TYR A 475 -20.80 -12.58 4.82
CA TYR A 475 -19.69 -11.82 4.22
C TYR A 475 -19.44 -10.46 4.91
N GLU A 476 -20.46 -9.88 5.56
CA GLU A 476 -20.29 -8.62 6.29
C GLU A 476 -19.27 -8.74 7.43
N GLN A 477 -19.26 -9.89 8.11
CA GLN A 477 -18.42 -10.15 9.27
C GLN A 477 -17.23 -11.06 8.95
N THR A 478 -17.37 -12.02 8.02
CA THR A 478 -16.37 -13.09 7.82
C THR A 478 -15.48 -12.90 6.60
N GLU A 479 -15.69 -11.87 5.79
CA GLU A 479 -14.86 -11.59 4.61
C GLU A 479 -13.56 -10.86 4.99
N PRO A 480 -12.38 -11.41 4.66
CA PRO A 480 -11.13 -10.70 4.81
C PRO A 480 -10.80 -9.82 3.58
N THR A 481 -10.20 -8.65 3.81
CA THR A 481 -9.87 -7.69 2.73
C THR A 481 -8.44 -7.18 2.81
N ILE A 482 -7.83 -6.86 1.66
CA ILE A 482 -6.50 -6.24 1.60
C ILE A 482 -6.47 -4.86 2.26
N SER A 483 -7.53 -4.06 2.08
CA SER A 483 -7.65 -2.70 2.60
C SER A 483 -7.70 -2.68 4.13
N GLY A 484 -8.42 -3.61 4.75
CA GLY A 484 -8.45 -3.75 6.21
C GLY A 484 -7.17 -4.35 6.79
N THR A 485 -6.48 -5.21 6.04
CA THR A 485 -5.29 -5.93 6.52
C THR A 485 -4.00 -5.12 6.38
N ALA A 486 -3.88 -4.25 5.37
CA ALA A 486 -2.65 -3.49 5.09
C ALA A 486 -2.13 -2.62 6.26
N PRO A 487 -2.99 -1.87 7.00
CA PRO A 487 -2.54 -1.06 8.13
C PRO A 487 -1.88 -1.89 9.25
N LEU A 488 -2.26 -3.18 9.38
CA LEU A 488 -1.75 -4.06 10.43
C LEU A 488 -0.26 -4.39 10.29
N VAL A 489 0.30 -4.33 9.08
CA VAL A 489 1.73 -4.57 8.84
C VAL A 489 2.58 -3.61 9.68
N GLY A 490 2.24 -2.33 9.64
CA GLY A 490 2.93 -1.30 10.42
C GLY A 490 2.56 -1.34 11.90
N LEU A 491 1.27 -1.44 12.21
CA LEU A 491 0.78 -1.41 13.59
C LEU A 491 1.38 -2.55 14.43
N PHE A 492 1.35 -3.79 13.94
CA PHE A 492 1.93 -4.93 14.68
C PHE A 492 3.45 -4.86 14.76
N SER A 493 4.14 -4.39 13.71
CA SER A 493 5.60 -4.17 13.77
C SER A 493 5.97 -3.19 14.88
N LYS A 494 5.25 -2.08 14.97
CA LYS A 494 5.42 -1.06 16.00
C LYS A 494 5.17 -1.62 17.40
N LEU A 495 4.05 -2.31 17.61
CA LEU A 495 3.68 -2.88 18.91
C LEU A 495 4.64 -3.96 19.38
N ARG A 496 5.16 -4.80 18.46
CA ARG A 496 6.22 -5.78 18.76
C ARG A 496 7.44 -5.09 19.35
N SER A 497 7.90 -4.01 18.73
CA SER A 497 9.09 -3.28 19.16
C SER A 497 8.89 -2.67 20.55
N SER A 498 7.72 -2.09 20.83
CA SER A 498 7.38 -1.57 22.17
C SER A 498 7.36 -2.64 23.27
N ASN A 499 6.89 -3.86 22.97
CA ASN A 499 6.91 -4.98 23.93
C ASN A 499 8.33 -5.49 24.26
N THR A 500 9.33 -5.17 23.44
CA THR A 500 10.73 -5.56 23.72
C THR A 500 11.47 -4.58 24.65
N TYR A 501 10.95 -3.36 24.85
CA TYR A 501 11.55 -2.37 25.76
C TYR A 501 11.11 -2.50 27.22
N SER A 502 10.11 -3.34 27.52
CA SER A 502 9.57 -3.57 28.87
C SER A 502 10.19 -4.76 29.62
N THR A 503 11.23 -5.40 29.08
CA THR A 503 12.02 -6.42 29.81
C THR A 503 13.47 -5.98 29.99
N PRO A 504 13.89 -5.58 31.20
CA PRO A 504 15.31 -5.45 31.51
C PRO A 504 15.85 -6.85 31.77
N TYR A 505 16.12 -7.61 30.71
CA TYR A 505 16.92 -8.83 30.82
C TYR A 505 18.29 -8.64 30.18
N ALA A 506 19.28 -8.97 31.00
CA ALA A 506 20.70 -8.77 30.78
C ALA A 506 21.16 -9.21 29.39
N ARG A 507 21.86 -8.30 28.72
CA ARG A 507 22.58 -8.53 27.48
C ARG A 507 23.78 -9.45 27.76
N ASN A 508 23.54 -10.76 27.89
CA ASN A 508 24.60 -11.75 27.74
C ASN A 508 24.82 -11.99 26.25
N THR A 509 25.71 -11.19 25.66
CA THR A 509 26.28 -11.44 24.34
C THR A 509 27.03 -12.78 24.34
N PRO A 510 26.66 -13.77 23.51
CA PRO A 510 27.58 -14.84 23.16
C PRO A 510 28.65 -14.24 22.24
N LYS A 511 29.92 -14.28 22.68
CA LYS A 511 31.06 -14.11 21.77
C LYS A 511 31.02 -15.27 20.78
N SER A 512 30.50 -15.03 19.57
CA SER A 512 30.71 -15.93 18.45
C SER A 512 32.03 -15.58 17.78
N SER A 513 33.04 -16.42 18.03
CA SER A 513 34.28 -16.48 17.29
C SER A 513 34.01 -17.10 15.91
N TYR A 514 33.89 -16.27 14.88
CA TYR A 514 34.03 -16.75 13.51
C TYR A 514 35.51 -16.71 13.12
N SER A 515 36.13 -17.88 13.10
CA SER A 515 37.42 -18.12 12.45
C SER A 515 37.23 -17.98 10.94
N THR A 516 38.03 -17.10 10.33
CA THR A 516 38.10 -16.93 8.88
C THR A 516 39.04 -18.00 8.29
N PRO A 517 38.61 -18.86 7.35
CA PRO A 517 39.55 -19.62 6.55
C PRO A 517 39.95 -18.76 5.35
N THR A 518 41.13 -18.15 5.42
CA THR A 518 41.84 -17.59 4.27
C THR A 518 42.23 -18.70 3.31
N THR A 519 41.57 -18.78 2.15
CA THR A 519 42.13 -19.41 0.96
C THR A 519 42.31 -18.34 -0.12
N TYR A 520 43.57 -18.04 -0.40
CA TYR A 520 44.02 -17.15 -1.46
C TYR A 520 43.67 -17.76 -2.83
N VAL A 521 42.78 -17.11 -3.57
CA VAL A 521 42.60 -17.36 -5.01
C VAL A 521 43.19 -16.18 -5.79
N LYS A 522 44.26 -16.47 -6.54
CA LYS A 522 44.94 -15.55 -7.45
C LYS A 522 43.99 -15.06 -8.55
N LYS A 523 44.02 -13.75 -8.84
CA LYS A 523 43.43 -13.12 -10.02
C LYS A 523 43.89 -13.82 -11.31
N PRO A 524 42.99 -14.19 -12.23
CA PRO A 524 43.38 -14.43 -13.62
C PRO A 524 43.63 -13.09 -14.33
N GLN A 525 44.88 -12.88 -14.74
CA GLN A 525 45.23 -11.97 -15.81
C GLN A 525 44.80 -12.61 -17.15
N ASN A 526 44.42 -11.74 -18.11
CA ASN A 526 44.08 -12.01 -19.52
C ASN A 526 42.57 -11.97 -19.84
N ALA A 527 42.03 -10.75 -19.90
CA ALA A 527 40.89 -10.46 -20.77
C ALA A 527 41.39 -10.23 -22.21
N PRO A 528 40.78 -10.83 -23.24
CA PRO A 528 41.18 -10.64 -24.63
C PRO A 528 40.94 -9.20 -25.10
N LYS A 529 41.89 -8.70 -25.90
CA LYS A 529 41.88 -7.38 -26.53
C LYS A 529 40.71 -7.27 -27.51
N ASN A 530 39.97 -6.17 -27.37
CA ASN A 530 38.94 -5.71 -28.30
C ASN A 530 39.61 -5.20 -29.60
N PRO A 531 39.27 -5.68 -30.80
CA PRO A 531 39.55 -4.95 -32.03
C PRO A 531 38.35 -4.07 -32.38
N TYR A 532 38.60 -3.00 -33.14
CA TYR A 532 37.64 -2.01 -33.68
C TYR A 532 37.47 -0.75 -32.84
N THR A 533 38.57 0.02 -32.78
CA THR A 533 38.50 1.47 -32.92
C THR A 533 37.95 1.85 -34.30
N THR A 534 36.79 2.48 -34.32
CA THR A 534 36.44 3.46 -35.37
C THR A 534 36.03 4.76 -34.68
N PRO A 535 36.60 5.91 -35.06
CA PRO A 535 36.16 7.19 -34.55
C PRO A 535 34.79 7.47 -35.18
N ASN A 536 33.75 7.72 -34.39
CA ASN A 536 32.67 8.64 -34.76
C ASN A 536 31.55 8.66 -33.71
N VAL A 537 31.30 9.89 -33.22
CA VAL A 537 30.17 10.39 -32.42
C VAL A 537 29.88 9.62 -31.11
N PRO A 538 30.06 10.23 -29.92
CA PRO A 538 29.78 9.59 -28.64
C PRO A 538 28.28 9.29 -28.41
N ILE A 539 27.40 9.74 -29.32
CA ILE A 539 25.96 9.60 -29.24
C ILE A 539 25.44 8.83 -30.46
N ARG A 540 24.63 7.81 -30.22
CA ARG A 540 23.95 7.02 -31.26
C ARG A 540 22.45 7.27 -31.20
N PHE A 541 21.83 7.41 -32.38
CA PHE A 541 20.39 7.54 -32.54
C PHE A 541 19.79 6.22 -33.02
N LYS A 542 18.70 5.78 -32.40
CA LYS A 542 17.85 4.70 -32.91
C LYS A 542 16.47 5.26 -33.17
N HIS A 543 16.07 5.26 -34.44
CA HIS A 543 14.77 5.72 -34.88
C HIS A 543 13.79 4.56 -34.96
N SER A 544 12.57 4.78 -34.46
CA SER A 544 11.47 3.83 -34.51
C SER A 544 10.19 4.56 -34.89
N ILE A 545 9.33 3.93 -35.69
CA ILE A 545 7.93 4.34 -35.85
C ILE A 545 7.13 3.55 -34.84
N THR A 546 6.50 4.25 -33.90
CA THR A 546 5.76 3.65 -32.77
C THR A 546 4.24 3.83 -32.91
N GLY A 547 3.80 4.63 -33.89
CA GLY A 547 2.39 4.76 -34.25
C GLY A 547 2.22 5.30 -35.68
N THR A 548 1.07 5.01 -36.29
CA THR A 548 0.72 5.49 -37.63
C THR A 548 -0.80 5.66 -37.73
N TRP A 549 -1.28 6.78 -38.25
CA TRP A 549 -2.71 7.02 -38.51
C TRP A 549 -2.91 7.85 -39.78
N ASN A 550 -4.15 7.94 -40.24
CA ASN A 550 -4.54 8.82 -41.33
C ASN A 550 -5.10 10.12 -40.76
N ASP A 551 -4.58 11.26 -41.19
CA ASP A 551 -5.14 12.58 -40.90
C ASP A 551 -5.36 13.34 -42.22
N LYS A 552 -6.62 13.70 -42.49
CA LYS A 552 -7.05 14.44 -43.70
C LYS A 552 -6.51 13.88 -45.02
N GLY A 553 -6.45 12.56 -45.15
CA GLY A 553 -6.01 11.87 -46.36
C GLY A 553 -4.49 11.72 -46.50
N GLN A 554 -3.71 12.11 -45.48
CA GLN A 554 -2.27 11.88 -45.41
C GLN A 554 -1.93 10.91 -44.27
N THR A 555 -0.98 10.02 -44.51
CA THR A 555 -0.44 9.15 -43.46
C THR A 555 0.49 9.95 -42.57
N VAL A 556 0.19 9.97 -41.27
CA VAL A 556 0.98 10.62 -40.23
C VAL A 556 1.65 9.54 -39.37
N TYR A 557 2.91 9.76 -39.03
CA TYR A 557 3.72 8.84 -38.25
C TYR A 557 4.10 9.46 -36.91
N HIS A 558 4.06 8.64 -35.86
CA HIS A 558 4.65 8.96 -34.56
C HIS A 558 6.04 8.33 -34.50
N HIS A 559 7.06 9.18 -34.55
CA HIS A 559 8.46 8.78 -34.53
C HIS A 559 9.01 8.93 -33.12
N THR A 560 9.62 7.85 -32.61
CA THR A 560 10.42 7.87 -31.38
C THR A 560 11.90 7.79 -31.76
N VAL A 561 12.72 8.67 -31.18
CA VAL A 561 14.17 8.69 -31.38
C VAL A 561 14.86 8.47 -30.04
N LEU A 562 15.46 7.30 -29.87
CA LEU A 562 16.32 6.98 -28.73
C LEU A 562 17.72 7.53 -28.97
N VAL A 563 18.23 8.29 -28.01
CA VAL A 563 19.54 8.92 -27.98
C VAL A 563 20.37 8.21 -26.91
N LYS A 564 21.40 7.48 -27.32
CA LYS A 564 22.27 6.71 -26.41
C LYS A 564 23.68 7.27 -26.36
N ASN A 565 24.19 7.52 -25.16
CA ASN A 565 25.59 7.82 -24.95
C ASN A 565 26.44 6.55 -25.01
N MET A 566 27.14 6.36 -26.11
CA MET A 566 28.02 5.22 -26.36
C MET A 566 29.43 5.43 -25.78
N SER A 567 29.72 6.60 -25.20
CA SER A 567 31.02 6.90 -24.61
C SER A 567 31.11 6.47 -23.14
N MET A 568 32.34 6.32 -22.65
CA MET A 568 32.62 6.10 -21.22
C MET A 568 32.60 7.40 -20.40
N LYS A 569 32.23 8.54 -21.00
CA LYS A 569 32.17 9.84 -20.32
C LYS A 569 30.73 10.34 -20.24
N THR A 570 30.43 11.08 -19.19
CA THR A 570 29.16 11.79 -19.07
C THR A 570 29.10 12.91 -20.11
N VAL A 571 27.99 12.97 -20.84
CA VAL A 571 27.68 14.03 -21.80
C VAL A 571 26.79 15.07 -21.11
N ARG A 572 27.18 16.34 -21.17
CA ARG A 572 26.43 17.46 -20.59
C ARG A 572 25.94 18.39 -21.68
N GLU A 573 24.84 19.09 -21.42
CA GLU A 573 24.30 20.15 -22.28
C GLU A 573 24.13 19.72 -23.74
N LEU A 574 23.66 18.48 -23.94
CA LEU A 574 23.44 17.93 -25.27
C LEU A 574 22.43 18.79 -26.05
N LYS A 575 22.88 19.31 -27.18
CA LYS A 575 22.05 19.98 -28.19
C LYS A 575 22.01 19.13 -29.45
N LEU A 576 20.82 19.02 -30.02
CA LEU A 576 20.53 18.25 -31.23
C LEU A 576 20.08 19.18 -32.34
N LYS A 577 20.57 18.94 -33.56
CA LYS A 577 20.06 19.56 -34.77
C LYS A 577 19.06 18.61 -35.42
N ILE A 578 17.85 19.11 -35.71
CA ILE A 578 16.78 18.33 -36.32
C ILE A 578 16.35 18.99 -37.64
N GLU A 579 16.71 18.36 -38.75
CA GLU A 579 16.41 18.84 -40.11
C GLU A 579 15.16 18.12 -40.66
N ASN A 580 14.39 18.80 -41.50
CA ASN A 580 13.14 18.28 -42.09
C ASN A 580 12.06 17.91 -41.05
N LEU A 581 12.05 18.59 -39.89
CA LEU A 581 10.95 18.53 -38.94
C LEU A 581 9.81 19.42 -39.43
N SER A 582 8.64 18.84 -39.69
CA SER A 582 7.46 19.56 -40.18
C SER A 582 6.27 19.56 -39.23
N GLY A 583 6.30 18.74 -38.17
CA GLY A 583 5.23 18.68 -37.16
C GLY A 583 5.74 18.80 -35.72
N PRO A 584 4.87 18.58 -34.72
CA PRO A 584 5.19 18.84 -33.32
C PRO A 584 6.25 17.86 -32.79
N ILE A 585 7.09 18.36 -31.88
CA ILE A 585 8.16 17.62 -31.21
C ILE A 585 7.98 17.70 -29.69
N TYR A 586 8.23 16.59 -29.00
CA TYR A 586 8.05 16.40 -27.57
C TYR A 586 9.32 15.79 -26.98
N GLY A 587 9.66 16.16 -25.74
CA GLY A 587 10.86 15.67 -25.05
C GLY A 587 12.13 16.48 -25.30
N LEU A 588 12.09 17.49 -26.18
CA LEU A 588 13.16 18.48 -26.37
C LEU A 588 12.62 19.91 -26.32
N ILE A 589 13.49 20.87 -25.99
CA ILE A 589 13.16 22.29 -25.90
C ILE A 589 13.80 23.02 -27.09
N PRO A 590 13.06 23.79 -27.90
CA PRO A 590 13.65 24.61 -28.95
C PRO A 590 14.58 25.67 -28.35
N THR A 591 15.69 25.94 -29.03
CA THR A 591 16.59 27.05 -28.68
C THR A 591 16.30 28.27 -29.54
N GLY A 592 17.01 29.38 -29.31
CA GLY A 592 16.95 30.55 -30.19
C GLY A 592 17.55 30.33 -31.58
N GLU A 593 18.24 29.20 -31.80
CA GLU A 593 18.84 28.85 -33.09
C GLU A 593 17.92 27.93 -33.90
N LYS A 594 17.77 28.21 -35.20
CA LYS A 594 16.89 27.45 -36.10
C LYS A 594 17.27 25.97 -36.12
N ASN A 595 16.27 25.10 -35.92
CA ASN A 595 16.40 23.64 -35.93
C ASN A 595 17.28 23.06 -34.81
N ILE A 596 17.67 23.87 -33.81
CA ILE A 596 18.49 23.43 -32.69
C ILE A 596 17.61 23.28 -31.46
N PHE A 597 17.68 22.09 -30.86
CA PHE A 597 16.91 21.69 -29.71
C PHE A 597 17.86 21.26 -28.59
N GLN A 598 17.50 21.55 -27.35
CA GLN A 598 18.24 21.13 -26.17
C GLN A 598 17.40 20.18 -25.31
N VAL A 599 18.08 19.30 -24.60
CA VAL A 599 17.45 18.39 -23.64
C VAL A 599 16.89 19.22 -22.45
N PRO A 600 15.71 18.87 -21.88
CA PRO A 600 15.14 19.58 -20.74
C PRO A 600 16.11 19.74 -19.56
N PRO A 601 16.02 20.82 -18.75
CA PRO A 601 16.95 21.10 -17.66
C PRO A 601 17.19 19.94 -16.68
N HIS A 602 16.16 19.12 -16.43
CA HIS A 602 16.20 17.96 -15.54
C HIS A 602 16.89 16.71 -16.16
N LEU A 603 17.21 16.75 -17.46
CA LEU A 603 17.86 15.67 -18.23
C LEU A 603 19.17 16.13 -18.90
N ARG A 604 19.72 17.32 -18.54
CA ARG A 604 20.94 17.90 -19.13
C ARG A 604 22.21 17.07 -18.97
N VAL A 605 22.17 15.98 -18.20
CA VAL A 605 23.29 15.09 -17.93
C VAL A 605 22.94 13.69 -18.42
N LEU A 606 23.62 13.24 -19.48
CA LEU A 606 23.50 11.90 -20.03
C LEU A 606 24.73 11.09 -19.64
N LEU A 607 24.59 10.20 -18.65
CA LEU A 607 25.67 9.38 -18.12
C LEU A 607 26.25 8.45 -19.21
N ALA A 608 27.47 7.93 -18.97
CA ALA A 608 28.06 6.90 -19.83
C ALA A 608 27.13 5.68 -19.96
N GLY A 609 26.81 5.26 -21.18
CA GLY A 609 25.82 4.20 -21.44
C GLY A 609 24.36 4.61 -21.27
N GLY A 610 24.08 5.83 -20.78
CA GLY A 610 22.74 6.34 -20.54
C GLY A 610 21.97 6.61 -21.82
N GLU A 611 20.64 6.63 -21.69
CA GLU A 611 19.69 6.78 -22.78
C GLU A 611 18.64 7.85 -22.44
N LEU A 612 18.18 8.57 -23.45
CA LEU A 612 16.97 9.39 -23.41
C LEU A 612 16.23 9.24 -24.73
N ASP A 613 14.94 9.50 -24.78
CA ASP A 613 14.20 9.54 -26.02
C ASP A 613 13.43 10.85 -26.19
N PHE A 614 13.10 11.16 -27.44
CA PHE A 614 12.18 12.23 -27.78
C PHE A 614 11.31 11.77 -28.93
N VAL A 615 10.19 12.47 -29.10
CA VAL A 615 9.14 12.10 -30.05
C VAL A 615 8.88 13.26 -31.00
N TYR A 616 8.61 12.97 -32.26
CA TYR A 616 7.97 13.92 -33.15
C TYR A 616 6.92 13.25 -34.01
N ILE A 617 5.95 14.04 -34.44
CA ILE A 617 4.82 13.58 -35.24
C ILE A 617 4.85 14.34 -36.57
N GLN A 618 4.92 13.64 -37.69
CA GLN A 618 4.81 14.28 -39.01
C GLN A 618 4.32 13.32 -40.09
N GLY A 619 3.76 13.90 -41.16
CA GLY A 619 3.54 13.20 -42.43
C GLY A 619 4.80 13.22 -43.30
N GLY A 620 4.96 12.20 -44.15
CA GLY A 620 6.07 12.11 -45.10
C GLY A 620 7.37 11.54 -44.50
N PRO A 621 8.55 11.91 -45.03
CA PRO A 621 9.82 11.27 -44.67
C PRO A 621 10.27 11.60 -43.25
N GLN A 622 11.05 10.70 -42.65
CA GLN A 622 11.64 10.85 -41.30
C GLN A 622 12.52 12.11 -41.18
N ALA A 623 12.40 12.85 -40.09
CA ALA A 623 13.29 13.96 -39.77
C ALA A 623 14.73 13.45 -39.50
N LYS A 624 15.72 14.25 -39.90
CA LYS A 624 17.14 13.92 -39.75
C LYS A 624 17.67 14.51 -38.46
N VAL A 625 18.20 13.64 -37.59
CA VAL A 625 18.69 14.01 -36.25
C VAL A 625 20.20 13.87 -36.21
N SER A 626 20.89 14.90 -35.72
CA SER A 626 22.33 14.88 -35.51
C SER A 626 22.72 15.63 -34.25
N VAL A 627 23.87 15.29 -33.67
CA VAL A 627 24.45 16.06 -32.56
C VAL A 627 24.86 17.44 -33.06
N TYR A 628 24.41 18.49 -32.38
CA TYR A 628 24.87 19.86 -32.62
C TYR A 628 26.06 20.20 -31.74
N SER A 629 25.92 20.01 -30.43
CA SER A 629 26.99 20.24 -29.45
C SER A 629 26.75 19.44 -28.16
N PHE A 630 27.81 19.25 -27.38
CA PHE A 630 27.77 18.74 -26.02
C PHE A 630 29.07 19.11 -25.27
N HIS A 631 29.06 19.00 -23.95
CA HIS A 631 30.19 19.25 -23.06
C HIS A 631 30.62 17.99 -22.29
#